data_AF-A0A7K4J9I7-F1
#
_entry.id   AF-A0A7K4J9I7-F1
#
_cell.length_a   1.000
_cell.length_b   1.000
_cell.length_c   1.000
_cell.angle_alpha   90.00
_cell.angle_beta   90.00
_cell.angle_gamma   90.00
#
_symmetry.space_group_name_H-M   'P 1'
#
loop_
_entity.id
_entity.type
_entity.pdbx_description
1 polymer ?
#
loop_
_entity_poly.entity_id
_entity_poly.type
_entity_poly.pdbx_seq_one_letter_code
_entity_poly.pdbx_strand_id
1 'polypeptide(L)' 'THARRNLFGPIDHEQLQQDFQHMLQNSIEGAQQKWNFDFLRDTPSEGQLQWE' A
#
# COMPACT_ATOMS: atom_id res chain seq x y z
N THR A 1 -21.07 28.05 -13.12
CA THR A 1 -20.22 28.01 -11.90
C THR A 1 -20.73 26.98 -10.88
N HIS A 2 -20.85 25.69 -11.23
CA HIS A 2 -21.31 24.68 -10.25
C HIS A 2 -20.51 23.36 -10.30
N ALA A 3 -19.19 23.46 -10.11
CA ALA A 3 -18.28 22.31 -10.13
C ALA A 3 -18.06 21.65 -8.75
N ARG A 4 -18.39 22.33 -7.65
CA ARG A 4 -18.18 21.81 -6.29
C ARG A 4 -19.44 21.12 -5.78
N ARG A 5 -19.56 19.81 -6.03
CA ARG A 5 -20.62 18.97 -5.46
C ARG A 5 -20.07 17.60 -5.09
N ASN A 6 -20.61 17.02 -4.03
CA ASN A 6 -20.38 15.61 -3.74
C ASN A 6 -21.18 14.77 -4.74
N LEU A 7 -20.53 13.82 -5.40
CA LEU A 7 -21.13 12.97 -6.43
C LEU A 7 -21.74 11.68 -5.87
N PHE A 8 -21.21 11.17 -4.75
CA PHE A 8 -21.53 9.83 -4.23
C PHE A 8 -21.88 9.82 -2.74
N GLY A 9 -22.20 10.99 -2.18
CA GLY A 9 -22.58 11.12 -0.77
C GLY A 9 -21.37 11.11 0.18
N PRO A 10 -21.62 11.26 1.48
CA PRO A 10 -20.57 11.26 2.50
C PRO A 10 -19.86 9.90 2.54
N ILE A 11 -18.57 9.93 2.82
CA ILE A 11 -17.72 8.75 2.97
C ILE A 11 -17.29 8.64 4.43
N ASP A 12 -17.17 7.39 4.91
CA ASP A 12 -16.53 7.09 6.18
C ASP A 12 -15.01 7.18 6.02
N HIS A 13 -14.41 8.20 6.62
CA HIS A 13 -12.99 8.48 6.50
C HIS A 13 -12.12 7.49 7.28
N GLU A 14 -12.62 6.92 8.38
CA GLU A 14 -11.87 5.98 9.20
C GLU A 14 -11.79 4.63 8.49
N GLN A 15 -12.92 4.15 7.98
CA GLN A 15 -12.95 2.91 7.19
C GLN A 15 -12.08 3.03 5.94
N LEU A 16 -12.20 4.14 5.20
CA LEU A 16 -11.42 4.36 3.99
C LEU A 16 -9.91 4.34 4.27
N GLN A 17 -9.48 4.94 5.39
CA GLN A 17 -8.08 4.93 5.79
C GLN A 17 -7.59 3.51 6.10
N GLN A 18 -8.38 2.72 6.83
CA GLN A 18 -8.05 1.33 7.15
C GLN A 18 -7.94 0.48 5.89
N ASP A 19 -8.87 0.63 4.95
CA ASP A 19 -8.87 -0.09 3.68
C ASP A 19 -7.60 0.22 2.87
N PHE A 20 -7.20 1.49 2.79
CA PHE A 20 -5.97 1.89 2.12
C PHE A 20 -4.71 1.33 2.80
N GLN A 21 -4.66 1.34 4.14
CA GLN A 21 -3.54 0.78 4.88
C GLN A 21 -3.40 -0.73 4.64
N HIS A 22 -4.53 -1.46 4.67
CA HIS A 22 -4.54 -2.90 4.41
C HIS A 22 -4.12 -3.21 2.97
N MET A 23 -4.63 -2.47 1.97
CA MET A 23 -4.20 -2.63 0.58
C MET A 23 -2.70 -2.37 0.40
N LEU A 24 -2.16 -1.34 1.06
CA LEU A 24 -0.73 -1.03 1.01
C LEU A 24 0.11 -2.14 1.66
N GLN A 25 -0.28 -2.62 2.84
CA GLN A 25 0.41 -3.71 3.54
C GLN A 25 0.48 -4.96 2.67
N ASN A 26 -0.65 -5.39 2.10
CA ASN A 26 -0.70 -6.55 1.22
C ASN A 26 0.21 -6.40 -0.01
N SER A 27 0.25 -5.19 -0.59
CA SER A 27 1.15 -4.91 -1.72
C SER A 27 2.62 -4.99 -1.32
N ILE A 28 2.98 -4.48 -0.15
CA ILE A 28 4.35 -4.52 0.36
C ILE A 28 4.72 -5.98 0.64
N GLU A 29 3.91 -6.73 1.36
CA GLU A 29 4.17 -8.14 1.68
C GLU A 29 4.36 -8.98 0.41
N GLY A 30 3.48 -8.82 -0.58
CA GLY A 30 3.61 -9.51 -1.86
C GLY A 30 4.89 -9.15 -2.61
N ALA A 31 5.30 -7.88 -2.58
CA ALA A 31 6.54 -7.44 -3.17
C ALA A 31 7.76 -7.98 -2.39
N GLN A 32 7.76 -7.90 -1.07
CA GLN A 32 8.84 -8.38 -0.21
C GLN A 32 9.07 -9.89 -0.40
N GLN A 33 7.99 -10.69 -0.50
CA GLN A 33 8.09 -12.11 -0.77
C GLN A 33 8.64 -12.41 -2.17
N LYS A 34 8.17 -11.67 -3.19
CA LYS A 34 8.60 -11.86 -4.58
C LYS A 34 10.07 -11.50 -4.79
N TRP A 35 10.54 -10.46 -4.12
CA TRP A 35 11.84 -9.85 -4.37
C TRP A 35 12.87 -10.16 -3.29
N ASN A 36 12.49 -10.79 -2.17
CA ASN A 36 13.36 -10.93 -0.99
C ASN A 36 14.00 -9.59 -0.60
N PHE A 37 13.20 -8.52 -0.55
CA PHE A 37 13.69 -7.17 -0.29
C PHE A 37 12.70 -6.44 0.60
N ASP A 38 13.17 -5.88 1.72
CA ASP A 38 12.36 -5.06 2.62
C ASP A 38 12.29 -3.61 2.11
N PHE A 39 11.21 -3.30 1.39
CA PHE A 39 10.95 -1.96 0.86
C PHE A 39 10.75 -0.87 1.92
N LEU A 40 10.41 -1.22 3.16
CA LEU A 40 10.25 -0.22 4.23
C LEU A 40 11.59 0.20 4.82
N ARG A 41 12.55 -0.74 4.87
CA ARG A 41 13.90 -0.50 5.37
C ARG A 41 14.90 -0.19 4.28
N ASP A 42 14.49 -0.33 3.03
CA ASP A 42 15.32 -0.21 1.84
C ASP A 42 16.54 -1.13 1.90
N THR A 43 16.32 -2.37 2.35
CA THR A 43 17.38 -3.36 2.54
C THR A 43 16.99 -4.71 1.95
N PRO A 44 17.94 -5.43 1.31
CA PRO A 44 17.73 -6.82 0.94
C PRO A 44 17.35 -7.68 2.16
N SER A 45 16.40 -8.57 1.96
CA SER A 45 16.04 -9.60 2.94
C SER A 45 16.67 -10.92 2.54
N GLU A 46 16.87 -11.82 3.51
CA GLU A 46 17.40 -13.14 3.24
C GLU A 46 16.47 -13.92 2.30
N GLY A 47 17.02 -14.50 1.23
CA GLY A 47 16.22 -15.19 0.23
C GLY A 47 16.99 -15.61 -1.02
N GLN A 48 16.24 -15.93 -2.08
CA GLN A 48 16.78 -16.53 -3.29
C GLN A 48 17.47 -15.51 -4.20
N LEU A 49 17.05 -14.25 -4.13
CA LEU A 49 17.63 -13.16 -4.91
C LEU A 49 18.81 -12.55 -4.15
N GLN A 50 19.95 -12.46 -4.83
CA GLN A 50 21.12 -11.73 -4.37
C GLN A 50 21.06 -10.32 -4.97
N TRP A 51 21.01 -9.31 -4.10
CA TRP A 51 21.01 -7.89 -4.48
C TRP A 51 22.44 -7.33 -4.41
N GLU A 52 22.85 -6.56 -5.43
CA GLU A 52 24.20 -5.93 -5.56
C GLU A 52 24.26 -4.51 -4.99
#